data_AF-A0A329WBA2-F1
#
_entry.id   AF-A0A329WBA2-F1
#
_cell.length_a   1.000
_cell.length_b   1.000
_cell.length_c   1.000
_cell.angle_alpha   90.00
_cell.angle_beta   90.00
_cell.angle_gamma   90.00
#
_symmetry.space_group_name_H-M   'P 1'
#
loop_
_entity.id
_entity.type
_entity.pdbx_description
1 polymer ?
#
loop_
_entity_poly.entity_id
_entity_poly.type
_entity_poly.pdbx_seq_one_letter_code
_entity_poly.pdbx_strand_id
1 'polypeptide(L)'
;MEMREKLQYIDKITNAVDRNDFESFHKILNELQGNYLNVAPLMLLENINHLIYAAQNIKGCFSIRHSDEADPKLWETISAVLEHLNQSSK
;
A
#
# COMPACT_ATOMS: atom_id res chain seq x y z
N MET A 1 12.10 19.43 4.29
CA MET A 1 12.07 18.69 3.00
C MET A 1 10.84 19.14 2.25
N GLU A 2 11.05 19.69 1.05
CA GLU A 2 9.95 20.15 0.19
C GLU A 2 9.16 18.97 -0.38
N MET A 3 7.90 19.18 -0.77
CA MET A 3 7.03 18.11 -1.29
C MET A 3 7.64 17.39 -2.50
N ARG A 4 8.33 18.13 -3.38
CA ARG A 4 9.03 17.57 -4.54
C ARG A 4 10.13 16.59 -4.14
N GLU A 5 10.93 16.93 -3.13
CA GLU A 5 11.98 16.05 -2.61
C GLU A 5 11.37 14.79 -1.97
N LYS A 6 10.27 14.94 -1.22
CA LYS A 6 9.56 13.79 -0.63
C LYS A 6 9.10 12.80 -1.70
N LEU A 7 8.48 13.29 -2.78
CA LEU A 7 8.02 12.45 -3.89
C LEU A 7 9.18 11.72 -4.58
N GLN A 8 10.34 12.35 -4.73
CA GLN A 8 11.52 11.71 -5.29
C GLN A 8 12.05 10.58 -4.40
N TYR A 9 11.99 10.73 -3.07
CA TYR A 9 12.36 9.65 -2.15
C TYR A 9 11.36 8.49 -2.21
N ILE A 10 10.06 8.77 -2.29
CA ILE A 10 9.03 7.74 -2.47
C ILE A 10 9.31 6.93 -3.73
N ASP A 11 9.50 7.59 -4.87
CA ASP A 11 9.78 6.92 -6.15
C ASP A 11 11.06 6.07 -6.10
N LYS A 12 12.14 6.56 -5.49
CA LYS A 12 13.37 5.79 -5.30
C LYS A 12 13.16 4.54 -4.44
N ILE A 13 12.38 4.65 -3.36
CA ILE A 13 12.11 3.52 -2.47
C ILE A 13 11.21 2.49 -3.16
N THR A 14 10.14 2.92 -3.83
CA THR A 14 9.25 2.04 -4.60
C THR A 14 10.04 1.26 -5.65
N ASN A 15 10.88 1.94 -6.43
CA ASN A 15 11.73 1.29 -7.43
C ASN A 15 12.72 0.28 -6.83
N ALA A 16 13.28 0.56 -5.65
CA ALA A 16 14.18 -0.38 -4.97
C ALA A 16 13.42 -1.64 -4.50
N VAL A 17 12.21 -1.47 -3.96
CA VAL A 17 11.33 -2.58 -3.54
C VAL A 17 10.91 -3.43 -4.74
N ASP A 18 10.41 -2.82 -5.81
CA ASP A 18 9.95 -3.51 -7.02
C ASP A 18 11.06 -4.37 -7.67
N ARG A 19 12.31 -3.92 -7.54
CA ARG A 19 13.49 -4.62 -8.08
C ARG A 19 14.14 -5.61 -7.11
N ASN A 20 13.63 -5.74 -5.89
CA ASN A 20 14.27 -6.47 -4.79
C ASN A 20 15.73 -6.00 -4.53
N ASP A 21 16.01 -4.72 -4.75
CA ASP A 21 17.33 -4.12 -4.52
C ASP A 21 17.45 -3.61 -3.09
N PHE A 22 17.73 -4.55 -2.17
CA PHE A 22 17.83 -4.28 -0.74
C PHE A 22 19.02 -3.39 -0.37
N GLU A 23 20.08 -3.36 -1.18
CA GLU A 23 21.25 -2.51 -0.95
C GLU A 23 20.91 -1.05 -1.23
N SER A 24 20.29 -0.76 -2.37
CA SER A 24 19.78 0.58 -2.68
C SER A 24 18.73 1.03 -1.67
N PHE A 25 17.83 0.13 -1.26
CA PHE A 25 16.84 0.42 -0.22
C PHE A 25 17.50 0.86 1.10
N HIS A 26 18.49 0.10 1.58
CA HIS A 26 19.23 0.45 2.80
C HIS A 26 19.96 1.78 2.69
N LYS A 27 20.55 2.06 1.53
CA LYS A 27 21.24 3.33 1.28
C LYS A 27 20.28 4.52 1.34
N ILE A 28 19.12 4.41 0.71
CA ILE A 28 18.08 5.45 0.73
C ILE A 28 17.55 5.68 2.16
N LEU A 29 17.35 4.62 2.93
CA LEU A 29 16.95 4.75 4.34
C LEU A 29 18.02 5.43 5.20
N ASN A 30 19.30 5.13 4.95
CA ASN A 30 20.40 5.80 5.63
C ASN A 30 20.51 7.28 5.24
N GLU A 31 20.27 7.64 3.98
CA GLU A 31 20.16 9.05 3.53
C GLU A 31 19.01 9.79 4.23
N LEU A 32 17.96 9.05 4.63
CA LEU A 32 16.79 9.58 5.32
C LEU A 32 16.91 9.62 6.86
N GLN A 33 18.08 9.33 7.48
CA GLN A 33 18.40 9.23 8.94
C GLN A 33 17.91 10.40 9.85
N GLY A 34 16.60 10.63 9.91
CA GLY A 34 15.94 11.70 10.67
C GLY A 34 14.77 12.37 9.93
N ASN A 35 14.72 12.25 8.61
CA ASN A 35 13.62 12.73 7.76
C ASN A 35 12.65 11.63 7.31
N TYR A 36 12.91 10.37 7.66
CA TYR A 36 12.02 9.24 7.35
C TYR A 36 10.58 9.49 7.85
N LEU A 37 10.40 10.11 9.02
CA LEU A 37 9.08 10.48 9.55
C LEU A 37 8.32 11.50 8.67
N ASN A 38 9.00 12.22 7.78
CA ASN A 38 8.37 13.15 6.83
C ASN A 38 7.91 12.49 5.53
N VAL A 39 8.36 11.26 5.25
CA VAL A 39 8.12 10.49 4.01
C VAL A 39 7.30 9.23 4.29
N ALA A 40 7.53 8.58 5.43
CA ALA A 40 6.86 7.36 5.85
C ALA A 40 5.32 7.47 5.85
N PRO A 41 4.68 8.57 6.30
CA PRO A 41 3.23 8.69 6.24
C PRO A 41 2.67 8.68 4.81
N LEU A 42 3.40 9.29 3.85
CA LEU A 42 2.99 9.33 2.44
C LEU A 42 3.12 7.95 1.79
N MET A 43 4.23 7.24 2.04
CA MET A 43 4.40 5.86 1.58
C MET A 43 3.38 4.90 2.19
N LEU A 44 3.07 5.07 3.49
CA LEU A 44 2.06 4.23 4.16
C LEU A 44 0.69 4.45 3.52
N LEU A 45 0.33 5.71 3.25
CA LEU A 45 -0.94 6.07 2.61
C LEU A 45 -1.05 5.51 1.19
N GLU A 46 0.01 5.59 0.39
CA GLU A 46 0.05 5.03 -0.97
C GLU A 46 -0.10 3.50 -0.96
N ASN A 47 0.60 2.81 -0.06
CA ASN A 47 0.47 1.37 0.11
C ASN A 47 -0.92 0.95 0.61
N ILE A 48 -1.51 1.71 1.55
CA ILE A 48 -2.88 1.51 2.01
C ILE A 48 -3.87 1.67 0.84
N ASN A 49 -3.70 2.70 0.01
CA ASN A 49 -4.55 2.91 -1.16
C ASN A 49 -4.43 1.76 -2.18
N HIS A 50 -3.22 1.26 -2.43
CA HIS A 50 -3.01 0.09 -3.29
C HIS A 50 -3.67 -1.17 -2.70
N LEU A 51 -3.60 -1.38 -1.39
CA LEU A 51 -4.29 -2.49 -0.72
C LEU A 51 -5.81 -2.38 -0.83
N ILE A 52 -6.38 -1.19 -0.63
CA ILE A 52 -7.82 -0.93 -0.82
C ILE A 52 -8.22 -1.23 -2.26
N TYR A 53 -7.46 -0.74 -3.24
CA TYR A 53 -7.75 -0.93 -4.66
C TYR A 53 -7.67 -2.42 -5.06
N ALA A 54 -6.64 -3.14 -4.60
CA ALA A 54 -6.51 -4.58 -4.83
C ALA A 54 -7.68 -5.35 -4.20
N ALA A 55 -8.07 -5.03 -2.96
CA ALA A 55 -9.20 -5.67 -2.29
C ALA A 55 -10.54 -5.39 -3.01
N GLN A 56 -10.75 -4.16 -3.50
CA GLN A 56 -11.92 -3.79 -4.31
C GLN A 56 -11.95 -4.54 -5.65
N ASN A 57 -10.81 -4.67 -6.34
CA ASN A 57 -10.71 -5.42 -7.59
C ASN A 57 -11.00 -6.91 -7.38
N ILE A 58 -10.48 -7.50 -6.31
CA ILE A 58 -10.78 -8.89 -5.93
C ILE A 58 -12.29 -9.05 -5.73
N LYS A 59 -12.91 -8.16 -4.94
CA LYS A 59 -14.38 -8.14 -4.74
C LYS A 59 -15.15 -8.00 -6.05
N GLY A 60 -14.73 -7.10 -6.94
CA GLY A 60 -15.32 -6.92 -8.27
C GLY A 60 -15.25 -8.21 -9.10
N CYS A 61 -14.07 -8.83 -9.18
CA CYS A 61 -13.85 -10.08 -9.91
C CYS A 61 -14.73 -11.23 -9.41
N PHE A 62 -14.91 -11.37 -8.09
CA PHE A 62 -15.78 -12.40 -7.52
C PHE A 62 -17.27 -12.08 -7.70
N SER A 63 -17.67 -10.80 -7.67
CA SER A 63 -19.07 -10.39 -7.89
C SER A 63 -19.55 -10.60 -9.35
N ILE A 64 -18.65 -10.48 -10.32
CA ILE A 64 -18.98 -10.63 -11.76
C ILE A 64 -19.04 -12.12 -12.17
N ARG A 65 -18.33 -13.01 -11.47
CA ARG A 65 -18.19 -14.41 -11.86
C ARG A 65 -19.21 -15.39 -11.27
N HIS A 66 -20.27 -14.91 -10.61
CA HIS A 66 -21.31 -15.78 -9.98
C HIS A 66 -20.71 -16.97 -9.23
N SER A 67 -19.72 -16.76 -8.37
CA SER A 67 -19.23 -17.85 -7.54
C SER A 67 -20.11 -17.98 -6.31
N ASP A 68 -21.19 -18.76 -6.44
CA ASP A 68 -21.82 -19.44 -5.30
C ASP A 68 -20.81 -20.34 -4.54
N GLU A 69 -19.57 -20.46 -5.06
CA GLU A 69 -18.42 -21.18 -4.51
C GLU A 69 -17.35 -20.29 -3.84
N ALA A 70 -17.49 -18.95 -3.81
CA ALA A 70 -16.52 -18.14 -3.06
C ALA A 70 -16.69 -18.40 -1.56
N ASP A 71 -15.62 -18.86 -0.91
CA ASP A 71 -15.60 -19.15 0.52
C ASP A 71 -16.21 -17.96 1.30
N PRO A 72 -17.31 -18.15 2.04
CA PRO A 72 -17.94 -17.10 2.84
C PRO A 72 -16.95 -16.40 3.77
N LYS A 73 -15.93 -17.12 4.24
CA LYS A 73 -14.86 -16.59 5.10
C LYS A 73 -13.92 -15.65 4.36
N LEU A 74 -13.70 -15.87 3.06
CA LEU A 74 -12.95 -14.94 2.21
C LEU A 74 -13.73 -13.62 2.07
N TRP A 75 -15.05 -13.69 1.91
CA TRP A 75 -15.91 -12.49 1.84
C TRP A 75 -15.95 -11.69 3.13
N GLU A 76 -16.09 -12.36 4.27
CA GLU A 76 -16.01 -11.74 5.59
C GLU A 76 -14.65 -11.06 5.80
N THR A 77 -13.56 -11.75 5.44
CA THR A 77 -12.20 -11.21 5.59
C THR A 77 -11.98 -9.97 4.72
N ILE A 78 -12.37 -10.01 3.43
CA ILE A 78 -12.26 -8.86 2.53
C ILE A 78 -13.12 -7.69 3.05
N SER A 79 -14.33 -7.97 3.53
CA SER A 79 -15.23 -6.93 4.03
C SER A 79 -14.70 -6.27 5.31
N ALA A 80 -14.19 -7.06 6.26
CA ALA A 80 -13.58 -6.56 7.48
C ALA A 80 -12.33 -5.71 7.21
N VAL A 81 -11.47 -6.14 6.28
CA VAL A 81 -10.30 -5.37 5.84
C VAL A 81 -10.74 -4.03 5.23
N LEU A 82 -11.71 -4.03 4.32
CA LEU A 82 -12.22 -2.81 3.70
C LEU A 82 -12.86 -1.86 4.72
N GLU A 83 -13.62 -2.38 5.68
CA GLU A 83 -14.26 -1.57 6.73
C GLU A 83 -13.22 -0.91 7.65
N HIS A 84 -12.22 -1.66 8.09
CA HIS A 84 -11.13 -1.12 8.91
C HIS A 84 -10.31 -0.06 8.18
N LEU A 85 -10.03 -0.26 6.89
CA LEU A 85 -9.29 0.71 6.08
C LEU A 85 -10.12 1.99 5.85
N ASN A 86 -11.43 1.88 5.66
CA ASN A 86 -12.32 3.03 5.48
C ASN A 86 -12.53 3.84 6.77
N GLN A 87 -12.55 3.18 7.94
CA GLN A 87 -12.62 3.84 9.24
C GLN A 87 -11.30 4.54 9.61
N SER A 88 -10.16 4.00 9.19
CA SER A 88 -8.83 4.58 9.43
C SER A 88 -8.48 5.75 8.49
N SER A 89 -9.30 5.99 7.47
CA SER A 89 -9.20 7.12 6.53
C SER A 89 -10.05 8.33 6.93
N LYS A 90 -10.81 8.25 8.03
CA LYS A 90 -11.58 9.37 8.64
C LYS A 90 -10.78 10.01 9.77
#